data_AF-A0A1I0QA83-F1
#
_entry.id   AF-A0A1I0QA83-F1
#
_cell.length_a   1.000
_cell.length_b   1.000
_cell.length_c   1.000
_cell.angle_alpha   90.00
_cell.angle_beta   90.00
_cell.angle_gamma   90.00
#
_symmetry.space_group_name_H-M   'P 1'
#
loop_
_entity.id
_entity.type
_entity.pdbx_description
1 polymer ?
#
loop_
_entity_poly.entity_id
_entity_poly.type
_entity_poly.pdbx_seq_one_letter_code
_entity_poly.pdbx_strand_id
1 'polypeptide(L)'
;MTPRGPVLARLNRPRAANTRLAVVADPHVADGHEGTWKVLHRTADRFAGALRDAAAVGADAVVVPGDLTRDGHPDEFERVDALLADSDVPVLAVPGNHDVPKATDSHETPPVAAFGDRYAGGGFPAVREVGGLTVVGVNTAGTGGRLTDTHEGDLTADQVARVDDALAEAGNAVVVGHHPLTGPAAHESPMPPAPLHPPMQSAGALAAVLDRHDVPLAVTGHNHWPSLSDLGDTWELAAPAACSLPPAMLVIDVTPTGTTVSLVPLADREGLEEAYLHATGGSERARAIADRVAAGHLDALPFVDCHGGPDTRQDADHARGGLVD
;
A
#
# COMPACT_ATOMS: atom_id res chain seq x y z
N MET A 1 17.97 -15.04 -8.37
CA MET A 1 16.65 -14.53 -8.79
C MET A 1 15.69 -14.83 -7.66
N THR A 2 15.19 -13.80 -6.99
CA THR A 2 14.05 -13.93 -6.08
C THR A 2 12.89 -14.50 -6.89
N PRO A 3 12.31 -15.67 -6.53
CA PRO A 3 11.23 -16.26 -7.30
C PRO A 3 10.06 -15.28 -7.36
N ARG A 4 9.50 -15.04 -8.55
CA ARG A 4 8.21 -14.35 -8.66
C ARG A 4 7.17 -15.22 -7.94
N GLY A 5 6.55 -14.69 -6.89
CA GLY A 5 5.50 -15.41 -6.18
C GLY A 5 4.19 -15.42 -6.98
N PRO A 6 3.07 -15.78 -6.34
CA PRO A 6 1.80 -15.97 -7.04
C PRO A 6 1.31 -14.65 -7.67
N VAL A 7 0.69 -14.76 -8.84
CA VAL A 7 0.05 -13.63 -9.51
C VAL A 7 -1.21 -13.28 -8.72
N LEU A 8 -1.26 -12.06 -8.18
CA LEU A 8 -2.41 -11.52 -7.48
C LEU A 8 -3.51 -11.12 -8.45
N ALA A 9 -3.14 -10.41 -9.53
CA ALA A 9 -4.09 -9.93 -10.52
C ALA A 9 -3.46 -9.72 -11.91
N ARG A 10 -4.30 -9.79 -12.94
CA ARG A 10 -3.99 -9.31 -14.30
C ARG A 10 -5.04 -8.29 -14.72
N LEU A 11 -4.62 -7.07 -15.02
CA LEU A 11 -5.47 -5.93 -15.31
C LEU A 11 -5.23 -5.46 -16.74
N ASN A 12 -6.28 -4.97 -17.41
CA ASN A 12 -6.16 -4.43 -18.77
C ASN A 12 -5.34 -3.13 -18.85
N ARG A 13 -5.28 -2.37 -17.75
CA ARG A 13 -4.60 -1.07 -17.62
C ARG A 13 -3.95 -0.96 -16.22
N PRO A 14 -2.95 -0.08 -16.02
CA PRO A 14 -2.27 0.73 -17.05
C PRO A 14 -1.53 -0.12 -18.09
N ARG A 15 -1.08 0.51 -19.18
CA ARG A 15 -0.23 -0.09 -20.22
C ARG A 15 0.95 0.82 -20.49
N ALA A 16 2.14 0.25 -20.66
CA ALA A 16 3.39 0.98 -20.91
C ALA A 16 4.36 0.10 -21.68
N ALA A 17 5.46 0.64 -22.22
CA ALA A 17 6.43 -0.17 -22.98
C ALA A 17 7.03 -1.30 -22.12
N ASN A 18 7.52 -0.95 -20.93
CA ASN A 18 7.89 -1.85 -19.84
C ASN A 18 8.15 -0.96 -18.62
N THR A 19 7.41 -1.13 -17.55
CA THR A 19 7.62 -0.39 -16.29
C THR A 19 7.30 -1.30 -15.13
N ARG A 20 8.18 -1.35 -14.13
CA ARG A 20 8.03 -2.19 -12.95
C ARG A 20 8.06 -1.34 -11.69
N LEU A 21 7.00 -1.43 -10.89
CA LEU A 21 6.97 -0.87 -9.54
C LEU A 21 7.06 -1.99 -8.51
N ALA A 22 7.83 -1.79 -7.45
CA ALA A 22 7.72 -2.58 -6.23
C ALA A 22 6.90 -1.80 -5.20
N VAL A 23 5.88 -2.42 -4.60
CA VAL A 23 5.04 -1.83 -3.55
C VAL A 23 5.40 -2.46 -2.23
N VAL A 24 5.90 -1.66 -1.29
CA VAL A 24 6.29 -2.12 0.05
C VAL A 24 5.49 -1.32 1.07
N ALA A 25 4.37 -1.87 1.53
CA ALA A 25 3.45 -1.19 2.45
C ALA A 25 3.73 -1.55 3.91
N ASP A 26 3.40 -0.63 4.82
CA ASP A 26 3.39 -0.86 6.26
C ASP A 26 4.67 -1.56 6.79
N PRO A 27 5.89 -1.12 6.44
CA PRO A 27 7.10 -1.74 6.96
C PRO A 27 7.25 -1.53 8.47
N HIS A 28 6.66 -0.48 9.04
CA HIS A 28 6.69 -0.17 10.48
C HIS A 28 8.08 -0.32 11.09
N VAL A 29 9.08 0.30 10.47
CA VAL A 29 10.45 0.24 10.96
C VAL A 29 10.47 0.73 12.40
N ALA A 30 10.92 -0.15 13.28
CA ALA A 30 11.00 0.07 14.71
C ALA A 30 12.40 -0.29 15.22
N ASP A 31 12.75 0.26 16.39
CA ASP A 31 13.89 -0.21 17.18
C ASP A 31 13.41 -0.83 18.51
N GLY A 32 14.12 -1.84 19.01
CA GLY A 32 13.99 -2.32 20.40
C GLY A 32 12.69 -3.01 20.83
N HIS A 33 11.92 -3.64 19.93
CA HIS A 33 10.66 -4.32 20.28
C HIS A 33 10.57 -5.73 19.70
N GLU A 34 10.15 -6.71 20.52
CA GLU A 34 10.00 -8.11 20.10
C GLU A 34 8.58 -8.63 20.39
N GLY A 35 8.21 -9.73 19.76
CA GLY A 35 7.05 -10.53 20.19
C GLY A 35 5.67 -10.01 19.77
N THR A 36 5.61 -8.93 19.00
CA THR A 36 4.35 -8.32 18.55
C THR A 36 3.82 -8.98 17.28
N TRP A 37 2.54 -8.80 16.98
CA TRP A 37 1.93 -9.31 15.73
C TRP A 37 2.46 -8.63 14.45
N LYS A 38 3.03 -7.42 14.58
CA LYS A 38 3.80 -6.74 13.52
C LYS A 38 5.23 -7.26 13.40
N VAL A 39 5.64 -8.16 14.30
CA VAL A 39 6.98 -8.78 14.33
C VAL A 39 8.08 -7.71 14.29
N LEU A 40 7.96 -6.71 15.17
CA LEU A 40 8.75 -5.47 15.12
C LEU A 40 10.27 -5.71 15.08
N HIS A 41 10.76 -6.77 15.70
CA HIS A 41 12.17 -7.16 15.71
C HIS A 41 12.72 -7.58 14.34
N ARG A 42 11.85 -7.74 13.34
CA ARG A 42 12.21 -8.08 11.95
C ARG A 42 11.99 -6.92 10.98
N THR A 43 11.37 -5.82 11.39
CA THR A 43 10.86 -4.78 10.47
C THR A 43 11.97 -4.14 9.64
N ALA A 44 13.07 -3.71 10.28
CA ALA A 44 14.22 -3.14 9.58
C ALA A 44 14.84 -4.13 8.58
N ASP A 45 15.03 -5.39 8.97
CA ASP A 45 15.62 -6.42 8.11
C ASP A 45 14.69 -6.80 6.95
N ARG A 46 13.37 -6.85 7.19
CA ARG A 46 12.36 -7.11 6.16
C ARG A 46 12.27 -5.95 5.17
N PHE A 47 12.32 -4.70 5.64
CA PHE A 47 12.34 -3.55 4.75
C PHE A 47 13.62 -3.50 3.92
N ALA A 48 14.79 -3.73 4.53
CA ALA A 48 16.05 -3.86 3.81
C ALA A 48 16.03 -5.02 2.78
N GLY A 49 15.41 -6.14 3.14
CA GLY A 49 15.17 -7.27 2.25
C GLY A 49 14.30 -6.88 1.06
N ALA A 50 13.19 -6.20 1.31
CA ALA A 50 12.28 -5.72 0.28
C ALA A 50 12.95 -4.77 -0.71
N LEU A 51 13.80 -3.84 -0.24
CA LEU A 51 14.57 -2.94 -1.11
C LEU A 51 15.56 -3.72 -2.01
N ARG A 52 16.26 -4.70 -1.43
CA ARG A 52 17.16 -5.59 -2.20
C ARG A 52 16.40 -6.44 -3.21
N ASP A 53 15.25 -6.99 -2.82
CA ASP A 53 14.43 -7.79 -3.72
C ASP A 53 13.81 -6.93 -4.83
N ALA A 54 13.41 -5.69 -4.54
CA ALA A 54 12.95 -4.72 -5.54
C ALA A 54 14.03 -4.45 -6.60
N ALA A 55 15.28 -4.26 -6.18
CA ALA A 55 16.43 -4.16 -7.09
C ALA A 55 16.65 -5.45 -7.88
N ALA A 56 16.57 -6.62 -7.22
CA ALA A 56 16.80 -7.92 -7.84
C ALA A 56 15.73 -8.29 -8.88
N VAL A 57 14.48 -7.85 -8.68
CA VAL A 57 13.44 -7.98 -9.70
C VAL A 57 13.50 -6.87 -10.75
N GLY A 58 14.42 -5.92 -10.66
CA GLY A 58 14.59 -4.82 -11.61
C GLY A 58 13.41 -3.86 -11.61
N ALA A 59 12.95 -3.45 -10.43
CA ALA A 59 11.97 -2.38 -10.30
C ALA A 59 12.58 -1.02 -10.71
N ASP A 60 11.80 -0.21 -11.42
CA ASP A 60 12.16 1.16 -11.79
C ASP A 60 12.01 2.12 -10.60
N ALA A 61 11.08 1.81 -9.68
CA ALA A 61 10.91 2.51 -8.41
C ALA A 61 10.28 1.59 -7.35
N VAL A 62 10.52 1.92 -6.09
CA VAL A 62 9.76 1.43 -4.94
C VAL A 62 8.73 2.50 -4.55
N VAL A 63 7.48 2.10 -4.37
CA VAL A 63 6.42 2.93 -3.79
C VAL A 63 6.01 2.39 -2.43
N VAL A 64 5.94 3.28 -1.44
CA VAL A 64 5.57 2.95 -0.06
C VAL A 64 4.26 3.65 0.29
N PRO A 65 3.12 2.94 0.31
CA PRO A 65 1.81 3.49 0.68
C PRO A 65 1.66 3.61 2.20
N GLY A 66 2.57 4.36 2.84
CA GLY A 66 2.49 4.72 4.25
C GLY A 66 3.05 3.72 5.26
N ASP A 67 3.04 4.19 6.50
CA ASP A 67 3.49 3.52 7.72
C ASP A 67 4.94 3.04 7.62
N LEU A 68 5.82 3.95 7.17
CA LEU A 68 7.26 3.75 7.13
C LEU A 68 7.81 3.41 8.52
N THR A 69 7.36 4.19 9.50
CA THR A 69 7.76 4.07 10.90
C THR A 69 6.69 3.33 11.70
N ARG A 70 7.08 2.86 12.88
CA ARG A 70 6.14 2.17 13.75
C ARG A 70 5.27 3.16 14.52
N ASP A 71 5.83 4.21 15.10
CA ASP A 71 5.08 5.21 15.86
C ASP A 71 5.50 6.66 15.55
N GLY A 72 6.40 6.90 14.59
CA GLY A 72 6.77 8.26 14.17
C GLY A 72 7.96 8.84 14.93
N HIS A 73 8.69 8.02 15.68
CA HIS A 73 9.79 8.50 16.50
C HIS A 73 10.98 8.95 15.62
N PRO A 74 11.71 10.02 15.99
CA PRO A 74 12.84 10.50 15.18
C PRO A 74 13.92 9.45 14.88
N ASP A 75 14.20 8.54 15.81
CA ASP A 75 15.17 7.44 15.62
C ASP A 75 14.65 6.36 14.63
N GLU A 76 13.34 6.10 14.58
CA GLU A 76 12.70 5.25 13.58
C GLU A 76 12.87 5.87 12.18
N PHE A 77 12.69 7.20 12.06
CA PHE A 77 12.97 7.91 10.81
C PHE A 77 14.46 7.89 10.45
N GLU A 78 15.37 8.07 11.40
CA GLU A 78 16.82 7.93 11.15
C GLU A 78 17.17 6.52 10.68
N ARG A 79 16.50 5.50 11.22
CA ARG A 79 16.67 4.11 10.79
C ARG A 79 16.15 3.89 9.39
N VAL A 80 14.98 4.45 9.05
CA VAL A 80 14.44 4.45 7.68
C VAL A 80 15.42 5.14 6.72
N ASP A 81 15.92 6.32 7.07
CA ASP A 81 16.87 7.08 6.26
C ASP A 81 18.14 6.26 5.97
N ALA A 82 18.67 5.55 6.97
CA ALA A 82 19.81 4.67 6.80
C ALA A 82 19.52 3.49 5.86
N LEU A 83 18.34 2.87 5.95
CA LEU A 83 17.94 1.77 5.07
C LEU A 83 17.72 2.24 3.62
N LEU A 84 17.16 3.43 3.43
CA LEU A 84 16.93 4.02 2.12
C LEU A 84 18.22 4.50 1.46
N ALA A 85 19.21 4.94 2.23
CA ALA A 85 20.52 5.33 1.72
C ALA A 85 21.25 4.17 1.01
N ASP A 86 20.96 2.93 1.41
CA ASP A 86 21.51 1.71 0.81
C ASP A 86 20.65 1.15 -0.34
N SER A 87 19.55 1.82 -0.72
CA SER A 87 18.66 1.36 -1.80
C SER A 87 19.25 1.64 -3.19
N ASP A 88 19.35 0.61 -4.02
CA ASP A 88 19.74 0.72 -5.43
C ASP A 88 18.60 1.21 -6.35
N VAL A 89 17.38 1.34 -5.81
CA VAL A 89 16.17 1.72 -6.53
C VAL A 89 15.59 3.01 -5.92
N PRO A 90 15.16 4.00 -6.74
CA PRO A 90 14.48 5.18 -6.25
C PRO A 90 13.23 4.83 -5.44
N VAL A 91 13.02 5.51 -4.30
CA VAL A 91 11.88 5.28 -3.42
C VAL A 91 11.00 6.53 -3.37
N LEU A 92 9.69 6.33 -3.50
CA LEU A 92 8.67 7.34 -3.24
C LEU A 92 7.76 6.84 -2.12
N ALA A 93 7.64 7.59 -1.03
CA ALA A 93 6.72 7.26 0.06
C ALA A 93 5.67 8.35 0.27
N VAL A 94 4.47 7.93 0.63
CA VAL A 94 3.44 8.77 1.25
C VAL A 94 3.37 8.42 2.73
N PRO A 95 2.94 9.33 3.61
CA PRO A 95 2.84 9.03 5.04
C PRO A 95 1.60 8.17 5.31
N GLY A 96 1.74 7.24 6.25
CA GLY A 96 0.61 6.58 6.90
C GLY A 96 0.25 7.26 8.21
N ASN A 97 -0.77 6.74 8.91
CA ASN A 97 -1.22 7.35 10.15
C ASN A 97 -0.18 7.24 11.28
N HIS A 98 0.80 6.35 11.17
CA HIS A 98 1.92 6.24 12.13
C HIS A 98 3.09 7.18 11.81
N ASP A 99 3.11 7.82 10.64
CA ASP A 99 4.19 8.71 10.22
C ASP A 99 3.90 10.20 10.47
N VAL A 100 2.74 10.53 11.04
CA VAL A 100 2.27 11.91 11.21
C VAL A 100 2.03 12.25 12.67
N PRO A 101 2.25 13.51 13.10
CA PRO A 101 2.09 13.89 14.50
C PRO A 101 0.67 13.66 15.03
N LYS A 102 0.57 13.00 16.17
CA LYS A 102 -0.68 12.80 16.94
C LYS A 102 -0.61 13.58 18.25
N ALA A 103 -1.76 14.07 18.73
CA ALA A 103 -1.81 14.78 20.01
C ALA A 103 -1.59 13.83 21.20
N THR A 104 -1.77 12.52 21.00
CA THR A 104 -1.46 11.46 21.95
C THR A 104 0.02 11.05 21.96
N ASP A 105 0.84 11.56 21.03
CA ASP A 105 2.25 11.16 20.98
C ASP A 105 2.98 11.61 22.24
N SER A 106 3.79 10.69 22.77
CA SER A 106 4.69 10.96 23.90
C SER A 106 6.08 11.44 23.45
N HIS A 107 6.26 11.59 22.14
CA HIS A 107 7.49 12.00 21.48
C HIS A 107 7.19 13.05 20.39
N GLU A 108 8.24 13.67 19.86
CA GLU A 108 8.10 14.63 18.78
C GLU A 108 8.18 13.92 17.42
N THR A 109 7.02 13.73 16.80
CA THR A 109 6.94 13.22 15.42
C THR A 109 7.25 14.36 14.44
N PRO A 110 8.12 14.16 13.44
CA PRO A 110 8.37 15.16 12.40
C PRO A 110 7.09 15.64 11.71
N PRO A 111 6.99 16.92 11.34
CA PRO A 111 5.81 17.42 10.62
C PRO A 111 5.73 16.80 9.22
N VAL A 112 4.52 16.67 8.70
CA VAL A 112 4.24 16.15 7.35
C VAL A 112 5.06 16.81 6.24
N ALA A 113 5.36 18.11 6.36
CA ALA A 113 6.21 18.81 5.41
C ALA A 113 7.63 18.22 5.38
N ALA A 114 8.21 17.92 6.56
CA ALA A 114 9.52 17.27 6.65
C ALA A 114 9.48 15.84 6.11
N PHE A 115 8.40 15.09 6.34
CA PHE A 115 8.20 13.80 5.68
C PHE A 115 8.20 13.95 4.15
N GLY A 116 7.44 14.93 3.63
CA GLY A 116 7.34 15.21 2.21
C GLY A 116 8.69 15.58 1.58
N ASP A 117 9.50 16.39 2.26
CA ASP A 117 10.85 16.73 1.81
C ASP A 117 11.77 15.50 1.75
N ARG A 118 11.69 14.61 2.75
CA ARG A 118 12.54 13.41 2.84
C ARG A 118 12.17 12.34 1.82
N TYR A 119 10.88 12.03 1.68
CA TYR A 119 10.44 10.80 0.99
C TYR A 119 9.53 11.03 -0.23
N ALA A 120 9.01 12.24 -0.40
CA ALA A 120 8.15 12.61 -1.52
C ALA A 120 8.78 13.65 -2.45
N GLY A 121 9.97 14.15 -2.10
CA GLY A 121 10.70 15.25 -2.74
C GLY A 121 9.90 16.54 -2.85
N GLY A 122 9.32 16.96 -1.72
CA GLY A 122 8.87 18.32 -1.45
C GLY A 122 7.49 18.44 -0.78
N GLY A 123 6.57 17.51 -1.04
CA GLY A 123 5.22 17.59 -0.48
C GLY A 123 4.18 16.78 -1.24
N PHE A 124 2.90 17.07 -0.97
CA PHE A 124 1.75 16.32 -1.50
C PHE A 124 0.75 17.22 -2.23
N PRO A 125 0.20 16.79 -3.38
CA PRO A 125 0.50 15.53 -4.07
C PRO A 125 1.93 15.47 -4.60
N ALA A 126 2.56 14.31 -4.48
CA ALA A 126 3.90 14.05 -4.99
C ALA A 126 3.78 13.47 -6.39
N VAL A 127 4.44 14.05 -7.38
CA VAL A 127 4.36 13.58 -8.78
C VAL A 127 5.72 13.09 -9.25
N ARG A 128 5.80 11.84 -9.71
CA ARG A 128 7.02 11.21 -10.20
C ARG A 128 6.78 10.42 -11.47
N GLU A 129 7.53 10.72 -12.51
CA GLU A 129 7.62 9.90 -13.70
C GLU A 129 8.45 8.65 -13.41
N VAL A 130 7.88 7.48 -13.66
CA VAL A 130 8.56 6.19 -13.53
C VAL A 130 8.29 5.38 -14.79
N GLY A 131 9.30 5.26 -15.65
CA GLY A 131 9.13 4.59 -16.95
C GLY A 131 8.02 5.24 -17.77
N GLY A 132 6.93 4.49 -18.05
CA GLY A 132 5.75 4.97 -18.77
C GLY A 132 4.54 5.26 -17.87
N LEU A 133 4.76 5.51 -16.58
CA LEU A 133 3.74 5.81 -15.58
C LEU A 133 4.02 7.16 -14.91
N THR A 134 2.96 7.88 -14.57
CA THR A 134 3.02 8.98 -13.60
C THR A 134 2.55 8.49 -12.24
N VAL A 135 3.43 8.39 -11.25
CA VAL A 135 3.05 8.04 -9.88
C VAL A 135 2.66 9.32 -9.14
N VAL A 136 1.43 9.35 -8.61
CA VAL A 136 0.87 10.47 -7.85
C VAL A 136 0.63 10.05 -6.40
N GLY A 137 1.52 10.47 -5.50
CA GLY A 137 1.43 10.20 -4.07
C GLY A 137 0.54 11.19 -3.32
N VAL A 138 -0.42 10.70 -2.55
CA VAL A 138 -1.41 11.48 -1.81
C VAL A 138 -1.28 11.21 -0.32
N ASN A 139 -1.14 12.26 0.48
CA ASN A 139 -1.19 12.15 1.94
C ASN A 139 -2.63 12.08 2.44
N THR A 140 -3.08 10.88 2.79
CA THR A 140 -4.39 10.64 3.41
C THR A 140 -4.36 10.63 4.94
N ALA A 141 -3.17 10.66 5.57
CA ALA A 141 -2.97 10.59 7.02
C ALA A 141 -3.21 11.92 7.76
N GLY A 142 -3.39 13.03 7.02
CA GLY A 142 -3.72 14.33 7.59
C GLY A 142 -2.51 15.25 7.75
N THR A 143 -2.69 16.33 8.51
CA THR A 143 -1.65 17.32 8.84
C THR A 143 -1.73 17.62 10.33
N GLY A 144 -0.75 18.31 10.92
CA GLY A 144 -0.61 18.52 12.37
C GLY A 144 -1.75 19.23 13.13
N GLY A 145 -2.93 19.40 12.55
CA GLY A 145 -4.16 19.84 13.23
C GLY A 145 -5.41 19.07 12.81
N ARG A 146 -5.28 17.98 12.04
CA ARG A 146 -6.39 17.11 11.61
C ARG A 146 -5.97 15.66 11.75
N LEU A 147 -6.90 14.79 12.15
CA LEU A 147 -6.63 13.38 12.40
C LEU A 147 -5.55 13.17 13.48
N THR A 148 -5.50 14.08 14.47
CA THR A 148 -4.48 14.07 15.53
C THR A 148 -4.71 13.02 16.61
N ASP A 149 -5.90 12.43 16.70
CA ASP A 149 -6.28 11.46 17.74
C ASP A 149 -6.96 10.21 17.15
N THR A 150 -6.70 9.91 15.88
CA THR A 150 -7.33 8.81 15.13
C THR A 150 -6.36 8.18 14.13
N HIS A 151 -6.69 6.97 13.68
CA HIS A 151 -6.03 6.25 12.59
C HIS A 151 -6.85 6.32 11.29
N GLU A 152 -7.88 7.17 11.23
CA GLU A 152 -8.67 7.39 10.03
C GLU A 152 -7.91 8.23 9.01
N GLY A 153 -8.27 8.05 7.73
CA GLY A 153 -7.77 8.87 6.63
C GLY A 153 -8.79 9.92 6.18
N ASP A 154 -8.30 11.06 5.70
CA ASP A 154 -9.13 12.14 5.15
C ASP A 154 -8.31 13.15 4.30
N LEU A 155 -8.98 13.82 3.37
CA LEU A 155 -8.51 14.89 2.50
C LEU A 155 -9.48 16.08 2.58
N THR A 156 -8.94 17.29 2.72
CA THR A 156 -9.77 18.51 2.63
C THR A 156 -10.18 18.72 1.18
N ALA A 157 -11.21 19.52 0.94
CA ALA A 157 -11.58 19.94 -0.42
C ALA A 157 -10.38 20.54 -1.20
N ASP A 158 -9.55 21.35 -0.53
CA ASP A 158 -8.34 21.91 -1.13
C ASP A 158 -7.30 20.84 -1.50
N GLN A 159 -7.15 19.80 -0.67
CA GLN A 159 -6.25 18.68 -0.99
C GLN A 159 -6.77 17.85 -2.15
N VAL A 160 -8.08 17.58 -2.20
CA VAL A 160 -8.73 16.91 -3.34
C VAL A 160 -8.53 17.73 -4.62
N ALA A 161 -8.72 19.05 -4.58
CA ALA A 161 -8.50 19.93 -5.72
C ALA A 161 -7.04 19.91 -6.21
N ARG A 162 -6.06 19.84 -5.31
CA ARG A 162 -4.64 19.70 -5.71
C ARG A 162 -4.35 18.35 -6.36
N VAL A 163 -5.03 17.28 -5.93
CA VAL A 163 -4.92 15.96 -6.60
C VAL A 163 -5.54 16.04 -7.99
N ASP A 164 -6.69 16.71 -8.13
CA ASP A 164 -7.35 16.97 -9.42
C ASP A 164 -6.43 17.73 -10.39
N ASP A 165 -5.78 18.80 -9.92
CA ASP A 165 -4.81 19.58 -10.70
C ASP A 165 -3.58 18.74 -11.11
N ALA A 166 -3.06 17.92 -10.20
CA ALA A 166 -1.91 17.06 -10.47
C ALA A 166 -2.22 15.98 -11.52
N LEU A 167 -3.44 15.44 -11.50
CA LEU A 167 -3.89 14.41 -12.43
C LEU A 167 -4.24 14.97 -13.82
N ALA A 168 -4.66 16.23 -13.91
CA ALA A 168 -4.95 16.88 -15.19
C ALA A 168 -3.74 16.89 -16.16
N GLU A 169 -2.52 16.91 -15.59
CA GLU A 169 -1.27 16.87 -16.35
C GLU A 169 -0.62 15.46 -16.36
N ALA A 170 -1.18 14.50 -15.61
CA ALA A 170 -0.61 13.17 -15.47
C ALA A 170 -1.00 12.24 -16.63
N GLY A 171 0.00 11.67 -17.29
CA GLY A 171 -0.21 10.61 -18.27
C GLY A 171 -0.15 9.23 -17.60
N ASN A 172 -1.17 8.39 -17.83
CA ASN A 172 -1.17 6.98 -17.39
C ASN A 172 -0.85 6.82 -15.89
N ALA A 173 -1.66 7.48 -15.06
CA ALA A 173 -1.35 7.67 -13.65
C ALA A 173 -1.53 6.40 -12.80
N VAL A 174 -0.71 6.28 -11.75
CA VAL A 174 -0.94 5.37 -10.62
C VAL A 174 -0.99 6.22 -9.36
N VAL A 175 -2.14 6.22 -8.67
CA VAL A 175 -2.31 6.99 -7.43
C VAL A 175 -1.91 6.15 -6.24
N VAL A 176 -1.11 6.71 -5.33
CA VAL A 176 -0.62 6.01 -4.13
C VAL A 176 -1.10 6.77 -2.90
N GLY A 177 -1.81 6.10 -2.01
CA GLY A 177 -2.26 6.62 -0.72
C GLY A 177 -2.07 5.58 0.37
N HIS A 178 -2.25 5.93 1.64
CA HIS A 178 -2.17 4.93 2.72
C HIS A 178 -3.52 4.27 3.00
N HIS A 179 -4.53 5.09 3.33
CA HIS A 179 -5.86 4.61 3.71
C HIS A 179 -6.69 4.14 2.49
N PRO A 180 -7.44 3.03 2.59
CA PRO A 180 -8.28 2.51 1.53
C PRO A 180 -9.43 3.45 1.11
N LEU A 181 -9.87 3.35 -0.14
CA LEU A 181 -10.99 4.09 -0.74
C LEU A 181 -12.30 3.30 -0.69
N THR A 182 -12.26 1.98 -0.69
CA THR A 182 -13.48 1.15 -0.55
C THR A 182 -13.43 0.26 0.67
N GLY A 183 -14.62 -0.16 1.11
CA GLY A 183 -14.74 -1.30 2.01
C GLY A 183 -14.29 -2.60 1.34
N PRO A 184 -14.15 -3.69 2.11
CA PRO A 184 -13.72 -4.99 1.61
C PRO A 184 -14.52 -5.45 0.38
N ALA A 185 -13.82 -5.96 -0.64
CA ALA A 185 -14.44 -6.55 -1.82
C ALA A 185 -15.14 -7.89 -1.52
N ALA A 186 -15.96 -8.38 -2.44
CA ALA A 186 -16.72 -9.62 -2.25
C ALA A 186 -15.86 -10.89 -2.03
N HIS A 187 -14.67 -10.99 -2.63
CA HIS A 187 -13.68 -12.05 -2.38
C HIS A 187 -13.02 -11.94 -0.99
N GLU A 188 -13.32 -10.85 -0.29
CA GLU A 188 -12.99 -10.62 1.11
C GLU A 188 -14.17 -10.91 2.05
N SER A 189 -15.27 -11.49 1.55
CA SER A 189 -16.48 -11.74 2.33
C SER A 189 -16.86 -13.23 2.45
N PRO A 190 -17.31 -13.70 3.63
CA PRO A 190 -17.44 -12.93 4.85
C PRO A 190 -16.10 -12.95 5.61
N MET A 191 -15.63 -11.77 6.02
CA MET A 191 -14.65 -11.60 7.10
C MET A 191 -15.40 -11.36 8.44
N PRO A 192 -15.97 -12.38 9.11
CA PRO A 192 -16.41 -12.26 10.49
C PRO A 192 -15.36 -12.89 11.43
N PRO A 193 -14.98 -12.22 12.53
CA PRO A 193 -15.04 -10.79 12.82
C PRO A 193 -13.62 -10.21 12.74
N ALA A 194 -13.31 -9.49 11.65
CA ALA A 194 -12.22 -8.52 11.69
C ALA A 194 -12.79 -7.19 11.22
N PRO A 195 -12.75 -6.14 12.04
CA PRO A 195 -12.91 -4.81 11.50
C PRO A 195 -11.61 -4.51 10.73
N LEU A 196 -11.64 -4.71 9.41
CA LEU A 196 -10.79 -3.88 8.56
C LEU A 196 -11.09 -2.43 8.92
N HIS A 197 -10.08 -1.56 8.87
CA HIS A 197 -10.37 -0.16 9.07
C HIS A 197 -11.34 0.31 7.99
N PRO A 198 -12.32 1.16 8.35
CA PRO A 198 -13.20 1.72 7.35
C PRO A 198 -12.38 2.51 6.33
N PRO A 199 -12.94 2.73 5.13
CA PRO A 199 -12.33 3.60 4.14
C PRO A 199 -12.05 4.99 4.71
N MET A 200 -11.16 5.74 4.06
CA MET A 200 -10.97 7.15 4.40
C MET A 200 -12.27 7.94 4.23
N GLN A 201 -12.48 8.95 5.08
CA GLN A 201 -13.73 9.71 5.16
C GLN A 201 -14.11 10.41 3.85
N SER A 202 -13.13 10.81 3.05
CA SER A 202 -13.31 11.50 1.75
C SER A 202 -13.07 10.58 0.55
N ALA A 203 -13.23 9.26 0.74
CA ALA A 203 -13.06 8.26 -0.31
C ALA A 203 -13.86 8.59 -1.58
N GLY A 204 -15.14 8.94 -1.45
CA GLY A 204 -15.99 9.29 -2.60
C GLY A 204 -15.50 10.53 -3.37
N ALA A 205 -14.97 11.53 -2.66
CA ALA A 205 -14.44 12.75 -3.28
C ALA A 205 -13.15 12.46 -4.07
N LEU A 206 -12.25 11.64 -3.53
CA LEU A 206 -11.06 11.22 -4.24
C LEU A 206 -11.41 10.28 -5.40
N ALA A 207 -12.27 9.28 -5.20
CA ALA A 207 -12.72 8.38 -6.25
C ALA A 207 -13.33 9.13 -7.45
N ALA A 208 -14.13 10.18 -7.21
CA ALA A 208 -14.67 11.03 -8.26
C ALA A 208 -13.60 11.82 -9.05
N VAL A 209 -12.46 12.13 -8.43
CA VAL A 209 -11.31 12.72 -9.13
C VAL A 209 -10.57 11.65 -9.94
N LEU A 210 -10.39 10.44 -9.41
CA LEU A 210 -9.77 9.33 -10.12
C LEU A 210 -10.54 8.95 -11.40
N ASP A 211 -11.87 8.87 -11.29
CA ASP A 211 -12.79 8.61 -12.40
C ASP A 211 -12.70 9.70 -13.48
N ARG A 212 -12.71 10.98 -13.07
CA ARG A 212 -12.62 12.13 -13.99
C ARG A 212 -11.37 12.09 -14.87
N HIS A 213 -10.26 11.58 -14.34
CA HIS A 213 -8.97 11.52 -15.03
C HIS A 213 -8.64 10.12 -15.57
N ASP A 214 -9.60 9.20 -15.60
CA ASP A 214 -9.43 7.83 -16.13
C ASP A 214 -8.20 7.12 -15.52
N VAL A 215 -8.04 7.27 -14.20
CA VAL A 215 -6.94 6.67 -13.44
C VAL A 215 -7.19 5.15 -13.34
N PRO A 216 -6.33 4.30 -13.93
CA PRO A 216 -6.60 2.86 -13.98
C PRO A 216 -6.30 2.13 -12.67
N LEU A 217 -5.42 2.68 -11.81
CA LEU A 217 -4.93 2.00 -10.63
C LEU A 217 -4.64 2.98 -9.47
N ALA A 218 -5.22 2.69 -8.32
CA ALA A 218 -4.86 3.22 -7.02
C ALA A 218 -4.20 2.13 -6.18
N VAL A 219 -3.20 2.49 -5.37
CA VAL A 219 -2.46 1.58 -4.49
C VAL A 219 -2.54 2.10 -3.06
N THR A 220 -2.97 1.24 -2.13
CA THR A 220 -3.17 1.56 -0.71
C THR A 220 -2.51 0.53 0.21
N GLY A 221 -2.46 0.81 1.52
CA GLY A 221 -1.88 -0.04 2.57
C GLY A 221 -2.84 -0.18 3.77
N HIS A 222 -2.34 0.02 4.99
CA HIS A 222 -3.09 0.23 6.24
C HIS A 222 -3.81 -1.01 6.82
N ASN A 223 -4.40 -1.84 5.95
CA ASN A 223 -5.15 -3.03 6.35
C ASN A 223 -4.29 -4.28 6.53
N HIS A 224 -3.00 -4.22 6.17
CA HIS A 224 -2.05 -5.33 6.26
C HIS A 224 -2.48 -6.60 5.50
N TRP A 225 -3.41 -6.47 4.54
CA TRP A 225 -3.98 -7.59 3.79
C TRP A 225 -4.00 -7.27 2.30
N PRO A 226 -3.54 -8.19 1.43
CA PRO A 226 -3.60 -7.96 -0.01
C PRO A 226 -5.03 -8.10 -0.52
N SER A 227 -5.55 -7.08 -1.18
CA SER A 227 -6.84 -7.16 -1.86
C SER A 227 -6.92 -6.30 -3.11
N LEU A 228 -7.95 -6.56 -3.92
CA LEU A 228 -8.20 -5.84 -5.16
C LEU A 228 -9.68 -5.50 -5.27
N SER A 229 -10.00 -4.21 -5.31
CA SER A 229 -11.37 -3.72 -5.37
C SER A 229 -11.64 -2.91 -6.63
N ASP A 230 -12.82 -3.10 -7.22
CA ASP A 230 -13.32 -2.34 -8.36
C ASP A 230 -14.04 -1.07 -7.88
N LEU A 231 -13.49 0.11 -8.21
CA LEU A 231 -14.09 1.43 -7.93
C LEU A 231 -14.85 2.00 -9.14
N GLY A 232 -15.12 1.20 -10.17
CA GLY A 232 -15.55 1.68 -11.47
C GLY A 232 -14.38 1.65 -12.45
N ASP A 233 -13.97 2.80 -12.96
CA ASP A 233 -12.90 2.87 -13.97
C ASP A 233 -11.49 2.72 -13.36
N THR A 234 -11.41 2.70 -12.03
CA THR A 234 -10.18 2.52 -11.24
C THR A 234 -10.20 1.20 -10.46
N TRP A 235 -9.09 0.46 -10.51
CA TRP A 235 -8.82 -0.61 -9.55
C TRP A 235 -8.13 -0.05 -8.31
N GLU A 236 -8.59 -0.40 -7.11
CA GLU A 236 -7.84 -0.22 -5.87
C GLU A 236 -7.11 -1.50 -5.50
N LEU A 237 -5.77 -1.44 -5.43
CA LEU A 237 -4.90 -2.51 -4.99
C LEU A 237 -4.40 -2.20 -3.57
N ALA A 238 -4.98 -2.85 -2.56
CA ALA A 238 -4.47 -2.79 -1.19
C ALA A 238 -3.30 -3.77 -1.04
N ALA A 239 -2.16 -3.26 -0.59
CA ALA A 239 -0.95 -4.05 -0.40
C ALA A 239 -0.95 -4.77 0.97
N PRO A 240 -0.34 -5.97 1.04
CA PRO A 240 -0.03 -6.59 2.32
C PRO A 240 1.04 -5.77 3.05
N ALA A 241 1.10 -5.92 4.37
CA ALA A 241 2.18 -5.32 5.13
C ALA A 241 3.50 -6.08 4.93
N ALA A 242 4.60 -5.34 4.82
CA ALA A 242 5.93 -5.92 4.82
C ALA A 242 6.31 -6.48 6.20
N CYS A 243 5.78 -5.89 7.28
CA CYS A 243 6.13 -6.28 8.64
C CYS A 243 5.42 -7.55 9.14
N SER A 244 4.14 -7.76 8.83
CA SER A 244 3.28 -8.75 9.48
C SER A 244 2.82 -9.84 8.52
N LEU A 245 2.13 -10.86 9.03
CA LEU A 245 1.49 -11.88 8.22
C LEU A 245 0.52 -11.26 7.19
N PRO A 246 0.53 -11.67 5.90
CA PRO A 246 1.61 -12.38 5.21
C PRO A 246 2.74 -11.40 4.80
N PRO A 247 3.98 -11.55 5.30
CA PRO A 247 5.04 -10.56 5.02
C PRO A 247 5.42 -10.63 3.56
N ALA A 248 4.99 -9.64 2.78
CA ALA A 248 5.17 -9.63 1.34
C ALA A 248 5.23 -8.20 0.81
N MET A 249 5.86 -8.05 -0.36
CA MET A 249 5.71 -6.88 -1.22
C MET A 249 4.93 -7.26 -2.47
N LEU A 250 4.42 -6.27 -3.20
CA LEU A 250 3.85 -6.48 -4.53
C LEU A 250 4.83 -6.03 -5.61
N VAL A 251 4.81 -6.71 -6.75
CA VAL A 251 5.48 -6.27 -7.98
C VAL A 251 4.43 -6.03 -9.04
N ILE A 252 4.39 -4.80 -9.55
CA ILE A 252 3.47 -4.37 -10.61
C ILE A 252 4.27 -4.28 -11.90
N ASP A 253 4.06 -5.23 -12.81
CA ASP A 253 4.62 -5.23 -14.16
C ASP A 253 3.63 -4.61 -15.15
N VAL A 254 3.94 -3.43 -15.66
CA VAL A 254 3.15 -2.71 -16.66
C VAL A 254 3.79 -2.90 -18.04
N THR A 255 3.01 -3.45 -18.96
CA THR A 255 3.45 -3.85 -20.31
C THR A 255 2.46 -3.36 -21.37
N PRO A 256 2.76 -3.49 -22.68
CA PRO A 256 1.84 -3.04 -23.72
C PRO A 256 0.52 -3.83 -23.74
N THR A 257 0.49 -5.02 -23.12
CA THR A 257 -0.68 -5.89 -23.06
C THR A 257 -1.55 -5.67 -21.82
N GLY A 258 -1.04 -4.96 -20.80
CA GLY A 258 -1.74 -4.77 -19.52
C GLY A 258 -0.77 -4.76 -18.35
N THR A 259 -1.33 -4.90 -17.16
CA THR A 259 -0.62 -4.88 -15.88
C THR A 259 -0.74 -6.23 -15.18
N THR A 260 0.35 -6.77 -14.69
CA THR A 260 0.35 -7.97 -13.84
C THR A 260 0.86 -7.61 -12.45
N VAL A 261 0.08 -7.94 -11.42
CA VAL A 261 0.45 -7.76 -10.01
C VAL A 261 0.83 -9.12 -9.45
N SER A 262 2.01 -9.24 -8.86
CA SER A 262 2.49 -10.47 -8.22
C SER A 262 2.87 -10.22 -6.78
N LEU A 263 2.57 -11.16 -5.89
CA LEU A 263 3.06 -11.18 -4.51
C LEU A 263 4.50 -11.71 -4.49
N VAL A 264 5.38 -11.06 -3.74
CA VAL A 264 6.74 -11.54 -3.48
C VAL A 264 6.92 -11.67 -1.96
N PRO A 265 7.06 -12.90 -1.43
CA PRO A 265 7.28 -13.11 -0.01
C PRO A 265 8.56 -12.44 0.48
N LEU A 266 8.49 -11.76 1.63
CA LEU A 266 9.62 -11.11 2.32
C LEU A 266 10.14 -11.94 3.50
N ALA A 267 9.57 -13.12 3.70
CA ALA A 267 10.03 -14.09 4.68
C ALA A 267 10.13 -15.47 4.01
N ASP A 268 11.10 -16.25 4.46
CA ASP A 268 11.15 -17.67 4.17
C ASP A 268 10.07 -18.41 4.98
N ARG A 269 10.09 -19.75 4.88
CA ARG A 269 9.12 -20.58 5.59
C ARG A 269 9.15 -20.37 7.10
N GLU A 270 10.33 -20.25 7.70
CA GLU A 270 10.47 -20.06 9.14
C GLU A 270 9.96 -18.68 9.57
N GLY A 271 10.30 -17.63 8.82
CA GLY A 271 9.80 -16.29 9.08
C GLY A 271 8.28 -16.14 8.84
N LEU A 272 7.70 -16.90 7.92
CA LEU A 272 6.25 -16.98 7.73
C LEU A 272 5.57 -17.70 8.90
N GLU A 273 6.13 -18.82 9.35
CA GLU A 273 5.67 -19.54 10.54
C GLU A 273 5.72 -18.65 11.80
N GLU A 274 6.82 -17.91 12.00
CA GLU A 274 6.97 -16.90 13.07
C GLU A 274 5.88 -15.83 12.99
N ALA A 275 5.67 -15.23 11.81
CA ALA A 275 4.64 -14.21 11.61
C ALA A 275 3.23 -14.76 11.88
N TYR A 276 2.96 -16.01 11.50
CA TYR A 276 1.69 -16.68 11.77
C TYR A 276 1.44 -16.89 13.27
N LEU A 277 2.45 -17.36 14.01
CA LEU A 277 2.36 -17.55 15.46
C LEU A 277 2.14 -16.21 16.19
N HIS A 278 2.83 -15.15 15.80
CA HIS A 278 2.59 -13.83 16.38
C HIS A 278 1.22 -13.25 16.03
N ALA A 279 0.72 -13.50 14.80
CA ALA A 279 -0.60 -13.05 14.37
C ALA A 279 -1.73 -13.76 15.16
N THR A 280 -1.65 -15.08 15.33
CA THR A 280 -2.62 -15.86 16.13
C THR A 280 -2.64 -15.47 17.62
N GLY A 281 -1.49 -15.08 18.17
CA GLY A 281 -1.39 -14.53 19.54
C GLY A 281 -1.83 -13.06 19.67
N GLY A 282 -1.95 -12.34 18.56
CA GLY A 282 -2.01 -10.88 18.49
C GLY A 282 -3.37 -10.23 18.78
N SER A 283 -3.58 -9.06 18.18
CA SER A 283 -4.86 -8.35 18.21
C SER A 283 -5.96 -9.13 17.49
N GLU A 284 -7.22 -8.73 17.66
CA GLU A 284 -8.36 -9.30 16.91
C GLU A 284 -8.12 -9.26 15.40
N ARG A 285 -7.64 -8.12 14.88
CA ARG A 285 -7.25 -7.96 13.48
C ARG A 285 -6.18 -8.95 13.05
N ALA A 286 -5.12 -9.09 13.85
CA ALA A 286 -4.02 -10.00 13.52
C ALA A 286 -4.48 -11.47 13.48
N ARG A 287 -5.35 -11.87 14.41
CA ARG A 287 -5.95 -13.22 14.43
C ARG A 287 -6.78 -13.48 13.20
N ALA A 288 -7.60 -12.53 12.78
CA ALA A 288 -8.40 -12.69 11.58
C ALA A 288 -7.55 -12.80 10.30
N ILE A 289 -6.43 -12.08 10.21
CA ILE A 289 -5.47 -12.26 9.11
C ILE A 289 -4.89 -13.68 9.14
N ALA A 290 -4.52 -14.19 10.32
CA ALA A 290 -4.03 -15.56 10.47
C ALA A 290 -5.09 -16.61 10.08
N ASP A 291 -6.33 -16.44 10.51
CA ASP A 291 -7.44 -17.32 10.14
C ASP A 291 -7.66 -17.32 8.61
N ARG A 292 -7.48 -16.17 7.96
CA ARG A 292 -7.62 -16.03 6.51
C ARG A 292 -6.53 -16.76 5.73
N VAL A 293 -5.29 -16.66 6.19
CA VAL A 293 -4.17 -17.45 5.65
C VAL A 293 -4.44 -18.95 5.87
N ALA A 294 -4.87 -19.34 7.06
CA ALA A 294 -5.18 -20.75 7.38
C ALA A 294 -6.35 -21.31 6.56
N ALA A 295 -7.31 -20.47 6.19
CA ALA A 295 -8.42 -20.82 5.31
C ALA A 295 -8.04 -20.88 3.82
N GLY A 296 -6.76 -20.65 3.46
CA GLY A 296 -6.28 -20.79 2.09
C GLY A 296 -6.72 -19.67 1.14
N HIS A 297 -7.03 -18.46 1.64
CA HIS A 297 -7.50 -17.37 0.77
C HIS A 297 -6.47 -16.94 -0.29
N LEU A 298 -5.17 -17.10 -0.01
CA LEU A 298 -4.12 -16.84 -0.99
C LEU A 298 -3.94 -18.00 -1.99
N ASP A 299 -4.56 -19.14 -1.75
CA ASP A 299 -4.59 -20.26 -2.71
C ASP A 299 -5.59 -19.99 -3.85
N ALA A 300 -6.50 -19.03 -3.67
CA ALA A 300 -7.50 -18.62 -4.66
C ALA A 300 -6.97 -17.61 -5.69
N LEU A 301 -5.67 -17.29 -5.66
CA LEU A 301 -5.05 -16.35 -6.60
C LEU A 301 -4.98 -16.92 -8.03
N PRO A 302 -5.11 -16.07 -9.07
CA PRO A 302 -5.33 -14.62 -9.01
C PRO A 302 -6.76 -14.24 -8.62
N PHE A 303 -6.92 -13.13 -7.89
CA PHE A 303 -8.25 -12.61 -7.55
C PHE A 303 -9.02 -12.13 -8.79
N VAL A 304 -8.31 -11.57 -9.77
CA VAL A 304 -8.87 -11.07 -11.03
C VAL A 304 -7.91 -11.37 -12.18
N ASP A 305 -8.43 -11.86 -13.31
CA ASP A 305 -7.69 -12.01 -14.56
C ASP A 305 -8.49 -11.42 -15.73
N CYS A 306 -8.12 -10.20 -16.16
CA CYS A 306 -8.75 -9.51 -17.28
C CYS A 306 -8.07 -9.75 -18.63
N HIS A 307 -6.95 -10.48 -18.70
CA HIS A 307 -6.20 -10.63 -19.96
C HIS A 307 -6.95 -11.54 -20.95
N GLY A 308 -7.30 -11.00 -22.13
CA GLY A 308 -7.80 -11.79 -23.28
C GLY A 308 -9.32 -11.88 -23.43
N GLY A 309 -10.10 -11.22 -22.58
CA GLY A 309 -11.54 -11.01 -22.78
C GLY A 309 -11.85 -9.65 -23.45
N PRO A 310 -13.10 -9.40 -23.88
CA PRO A 310 -13.58 -8.02 -23.97
C PRO A 310 -13.42 -7.35 -22.59
N ASP A 311 -13.59 -6.03 -22.50
CA ASP A 311 -13.59 -5.29 -21.24
C ASP A 311 -14.80 -5.64 -20.34
N THR A 312 -15.11 -6.92 -20.24
CA THR A 312 -16.19 -7.47 -19.44
C THR A 312 -15.68 -7.59 -18.03
N ARG A 313 -15.87 -6.52 -17.25
CA ARG A 313 -15.93 -6.54 -15.78
C ARG A 313 -17.00 -7.52 -15.22
N GLN A 314 -17.53 -8.45 -16.03
CA GLN A 314 -18.47 -9.48 -15.61
C GLN A 314 -17.81 -10.56 -14.75
N ASP A 315 -16.50 -10.80 -14.90
CA ASP A 315 -15.73 -11.64 -13.97
C ASP A 315 -15.31 -10.87 -12.69
N ALA A 316 -15.59 -9.55 -12.62
CA ALA A 316 -15.25 -8.67 -11.49
C ALA A 316 -16.31 -8.63 -10.37
N ASP A 317 -17.38 -9.42 -10.45
CA ASP A 317 -18.39 -9.49 -9.37
C ASP A 317 -17.79 -9.93 -8.02
N HIS A 318 -16.64 -10.64 -8.03
CA HIS A 318 -15.87 -10.98 -6.84
C HIS A 318 -14.99 -9.83 -6.29
N ALA A 319 -14.73 -8.79 -7.08
CA ALA A 319 -13.88 -7.67 -6.70
C ALA A 319 -14.68 -6.38 -6.37
N ARG A 320 -16.01 -6.41 -6.46
CA ARG A 320 -16.82 -5.25 -6.06
C ARG A 320 -16.71 -5.03 -4.55
N GLY A 321 -16.06 -3.93 -4.16
CA GLY A 321 -16.19 -3.28 -2.87
C GLY A 321 -17.20 -2.14 -3.00
N GLY A 322 -18.00 -1.91 -1.96
CA GLY A 322 -18.87 -0.73 -1.93
C GLY A 322 -18.07 0.48 -1.44
N LEU A 323 -18.14 1.61 -2.17
CA LEU A 323 -17.85 2.91 -1.57
C LEU A 323 -18.77 3.08 -0.35
N VAL A 324 -18.18 3.39 0.81
CA VAL A 324 -18.92 3.62 2.05
C VAL A 324 -18.84 5.12 2.31
N ASP A 325 -19.95 5.82 2.06
CA ASP A 325 -20.14 7.22 2.50
C ASP A 325 -20.56 7.25 3.99
#